data_AF-A0A0C2CGS7-F1
#
_entry.id   AF-A0A0C2CGS7-F1
#
_cell.length_a   1.000
_cell.length_b   1.000
_cell.length_c   1.000
_cell.angle_alpha   90.00
_cell.angle_beta   90.00
_cell.angle_gamma   90.00
#
_symmetry.space_group_name_H-M   'P 1'
#
loop_
_entity.id
_entity.type
_entity.pdbx_description
1 polymer ?
#
loop_
_entity_poly.entity_id
_entity_poly.type
_entity_poly.pdbx_seq_one_letter_code
_entity_poly.pdbx_strand_id
1 'polypeptide(L)'
;MNGLNIGLELQKIRGGPIVNDIYTHMKLKIGCMSAEANDPKCRWANNNKYYIYSAHDSTLSAFFSALGIAKVFHPTAHPPYTAAAFIELWLNHTNNKLYFK
;
A
#
# COMPACT_ATOMS: atom_id res chain seq x y z
N MET A 1 -11.38 -13.48 27.75
CA MET A 1 -10.71 -12.80 26.62
C MET A 1 -10.46 -11.35 27.03
N ASN A 2 -9.19 -10.93 27.13
CA ASN A 2 -8.73 -9.74 27.87
C ASN A 2 -9.01 -8.39 27.15
N GLY A 3 -10.27 -8.09 26.79
CA GLY A 3 -10.60 -6.81 26.12
C GLY A 3 -9.98 -6.64 24.72
N LEU A 4 -9.43 -7.71 24.14
CA LEU A 4 -8.79 -7.69 22.83
C LEU A 4 -9.85 -7.61 21.73
N ASN A 5 -9.75 -6.59 20.87
CA ASN A 5 -10.59 -6.50 19.68
C ASN A 5 -10.07 -7.47 18.62
N ILE A 6 -10.64 -8.68 18.59
CA ILE A 6 -10.25 -9.74 17.65
C ILE A 6 -10.39 -9.30 16.18
N GLY A 7 -11.41 -8.50 15.86
CA GLY A 7 -11.61 -7.98 14.50
C GLY A 7 -10.44 -7.10 14.06
N LEU A 8 -9.99 -6.21 14.93
CA LEU A 8 -8.83 -5.35 14.67
C LEU A 8 -7.54 -6.16 14.52
N GLU A 9 -7.30 -7.14 15.39
CA GLU A 9 -6.09 -7.97 15.31
C GLU A 9 -6.09 -8.84 14.05
N LEU A 10 -7.23 -9.38 13.64
CA LEU A 10 -7.36 -10.11 12.38
C LEU A 10 -7.09 -9.22 11.16
N GLN A 11 -7.56 -7.97 11.17
CA GLN A 11 -7.27 -7.00 10.09
C GLN A 11 -5.76 -6.73 9.99
N LYS A 12 -5.08 -6.51 11.13
CA LYS A 12 -3.63 -6.31 11.16
C LYS A 12 -2.87 -7.52 10.65
N ILE A 13 -3.25 -8.73 11.06
CA ILE A 13 -2.56 -9.96 10.63
C ILE A 13 -2.76 -10.21 9.14
N ARG A 14 -3.97 -10.01 8.60
CA ARG A 14 -4.28 -10.33 7.20
C ARG A 14 -3.86 -9.23 6.20
N GLY A 15 -4.03 -7.96 6.56
CA GLY A 15 -3.75 -6.82 5.68
C GLY A 15 -2.45 -6.08 6.01
N GLY A 16 -1.93 -6.21 7.23
CA GLY A 16 -0.72 -5.50 7.67
C GLY A 16 0.53 -5.79 6.83
N PRO A 17 0.84 -7.04 6.45
CA PRO A 17 2.04 -7.33 5.65
C PRO A 17 2.09 -6.58 4.32
N ILE A 18 1.00 -6.57 3.55
CA ILE A 18 0.94 -5.86 2.26
C ILE A 18 0.97 -4.33 2.45
N VAL A 19 0.30 -3.80 3.47
CA VAL A 19 0.38 -2.37 3.82
C VAL A 19 1.83 -1.98 4.15
N ASN A 20 2.52 -2.80 4.95
CA ASN A 20 3.90 -2.54 5.35
C ASN A 20 4.88 -2.62 4.17
N ASP A 21 4.66 -3.57 3.25
CA ASP A 21 5.48 -3.70 2.04
C ASP A 21 5.36 -2.46 1.13
N ILE A 22 4.13 -2.02 0.84
CA ILE A 22 3.85 -0.80 0.07
C ILE A 22 4.48 0.43 0.75
N TYR A 23 4.27 0.58 2.07
CA TYR A 23 4.86 1.67 2.86
C TYR A 23 6.39 1.67 2.77
N THR A 24 7.01 0.50 2.85
CA THR A 24 8.48 0.34 2.79
C THR A 24 9.01 0.78 1.42
N HIS A 25 8.36 0.35 0.33
CA HIS A 25 8.73 0.75 -1.02
C HIS A 25 8.56 2.26 -1.25
N MET A 26 7.44 2.84 -0.81
CA MET A 26 7.21 4.29 -0.92
C MET A 26 8.22 5.09 -0.09
N LYS A 27 8.50 4.68 1.15
CA LYS A 27 9.47 5.34 2.02
C LYS A 27 10.88 5.29 1.43
N LEU A 28 11.26 4.15 0.85
CA LEU A 28 12.54 4.02 0.15
C LEU A 28 12.61 4.98 -1.04
N LYS A 29 11.54 5.05 -1.86
CA LYS A 29 11.48 5.99 -3.00
C LYS A 29 11.66 7.43 -2.53
N ILE A 30 10.91 7.85 -1.51
CA ILE A 30 10.99 9.21 -0.94
C ILE A 30 12.40 9.52 -0.45
N GLY A 31 13.01 8.61 0.32
CA GLY A 31 14.38 8.82 0.83
C GLY A 31 15.42 8.93 -0.29
N CYS A 32 15.21 8.22 -1.39
CA CYS A 32 16.10 8.23 -2.55
C CYS A 32 15.84 9.37 -3.55
N MET A 33 14.73 10.10 -3.42
CA MET A 33 14.46 11.30 -4.23
C MET A 33 15.40 12.46 -3.90
N SER A 34 15.92 12.52 -2.66
CA SER A 34 16.86 13.56 -2.20
C SER A 34 18.32 13.11 -2.10
N ALA A 35 18.59 11.81 -2.28
CA ALA A 35 19.93 11.25 -2.13
C ALA A 35 20.73 11.31 -3.44
N GLU A 36 22.06 11.41 -3.34
CA GLU A 36 22.95 11.32 -4.49
C GLU A 36 22.80 9.97 -5.21
N ALA A 37 22.90 9.98 -6.54
CA ALA A 37 22.66 8.83 -7.42
C ALA A 37 23.60 7.61 -7.19
N ASN A 38 24.58 7.73 -6.30
CA ASN A 38 25.64 6.75 -6.08
C ASN A 38 25.33 5.72 -4.98
N ASP A 39 24.26 5.86 -4.18
CA ASP A 39 23.83 4.77 -3.28
C ASP A 39 23.22 3.62 -4.11
N PRO A 40 23.77 2.39 -4.06
CA PRO A 40 23.22 1.25 -4.78
C PRO A 40 21.74 0.97 -4.50
N LYS A 41 21.26 1.24 -3.27
CA LYS A 41 19.85 1.09 -2.91
C LYS A 41 18.98 2.10 -3.64
N CYS A 42 19.46 3.33 -3.78
CA CYS A 42 18.76 4.39 -4.49
C CYS A 42 18.82 4.25 -6.00
N ARG A 43 19.88 3.63 -6.55
CA ARG A 43 19.93 3.30 -7.98
C ARG A 43 18.75 2.44 -8.41
N TRP A 44 18.41 1.42 -7.63
CA TRP A 44 17.25 0.58 -7.92
C TRP A 44 15.94 1.32 -7.65
N ALA A 45 15.80 1.95 -6.48
CA ALA A 45 14.58 2.64 -6.11
C ALA A 45 14.22 3.77 -7.09
N ASN A 46 15.21 4.52 -7.60
CA ASN A 46 14.98 5.61 -8.54
C ASN A 46 14.56 5.12 -9.92
N ASN A 47 15.10 4.00 -10.38
CA ASN A 47 14.74 3.40 -11.67
C ASN A 47 13.43 2.61 -11.63
N ASN A 48 13.00 2.12 -10.45
CA ASN A 48 11.73 1.43 -10.33
C ASN A 48 10.55 2.41 -10.28
N LYS A 49 9.55 2.19 -11.14
CA LYS A 49 8.36 3.08 -11.28
C LYS A 49 7.10 2.50 -10.65
N TYR A 50 6.97 1.18 -10.61
CA TYR A 50 5.76 0.53 -10.11
C TYR A 50 6.08 -0.87 -9.56
N TYR A 51 5.20 -1.33 -8.67
CA TYR A 51 5.18 -2.71 -8.18
C TYR A 51 3.85 -3.33 -8.59
N ILE A 52 3.87 -4.57 -9.07
CA ILE A 52 2.67 -5.32 -9.44
C ILE A 52 2.58 -6.54 -8.56
N TYR A 53 1.43 -6.68 -7.91
CA TYR A 53 1.10 -7.81 -7.05
C TYR A 53 -0.04 -8.58 -7.69
N SER A 54 0.16 -9.87 -7.95
CA SER A 54 -0.94 -10.78 -8.27
C SER A 54 -1.52 -11.29 -6.96
N ALA A 55 -2.83 -11.13 -6.77
CA ALA A 55 -3.48 -11.41 -5.50
C ALA A 55 -4.89 -11.98 -5.70
N HIS A 56 -5.45 -12.55 -4.63
CA HIS A 56 -6.83 -13.00 -4.60
C HIS A 56 -7.76 -11.89 -4.12
N ASP A 57 -9.05 -12.03 -4.43
CA ASP A 57 -10.16 -11.22 -3.93
C ASP A 57 -10.13 -11.06 -2.39
N SER A 58 -9.81 -12.13 -1.67
CA SER A 58 -9.65 -12.13 -0.21
C SER A 58 -8.45 -11.30 0.28
N THR A 59 -7.36 -11.27 -0.50
CA THR A 59 -6.19 -10.42 -0.21
C THR A 59 -6.55 -8.95 -0.35
N LEU A 60 -7.24 -8.58 -1.44
CA LEU A 60 -7.73 -7.22 -1.63
C LEU A 60 -8.72 -6.86 -0.51
N SER A 61 -9.72 -7.69 -0.22
CA SER A 61 -10.69 -7.43 0.86
C SER A 61 -10.00 -7.18 2.22
N ALA A 62 -8.99 -7.98 2.56
CA ALA A 62 -8.17 -7.77 3.77
C ALA A 62 -7.36 -6.47 3.74
N PHE A 63 -6.75 -6.15 2.59
CA PHE A 63 -5.98 -4.92 2.39
C PHE A 63 -6.85 -3.66 2.56
N PHE A 64 -7.99 -3.59 1.86
CA PHE A 64 -8.93 -2.47 1.98
C PHE A 64 -9.56 -2.38 3.38
N SER A 65 -9.74 -3.53 4.06
CA SER A 65 -10.15 -3.55 5.47
C SER A 65 -9.10 -2.95 6.39
N ALA A 66 -7.82 -3.27 6.19
CA ALA A 66 -6.73 -2.68 6.96
C ALA A 66 -6.59 -1.16 6.73
N LEU A 67 -6.95 -0.67 5.54
CA LEU A 67 -7.01 0.76 5.23
C LEU A 67 -8.29 1.46 5.72
N GLY A 68 -9.25 0.73 6.29
CA GLY A 68 -10.52 1.29 6.75
C GLY A 68 -11.51 1.67 5.65
N ILE A 69 -11.26 1.23 4.41
CA ILE A 69 -12.05 1.57 3.21
C ILE A 69 -12.76 0.35 2.60
N ALA A 70 -12.94 -0.73 3.35
CA ALA A 70 -13.65 -1.95 2.90
C ALA A 70 -15.08 -1.70 2.39
N LYS A 71 -15.71 -0.58 2.78
CA LYS A 71 -17.04 -0.18 2.30
C LYS A 71 -17.09 0.06 0.79
N VAL A 72 -15.95 0.23 0.12
CA VAL A 72 -15.87 0.41 -1.34
C VAL A 72 -16.43 -0.79 -2.12
N PHE A 73 -16.44 -1.98 -1.54
CA PHE A 73 -16.93 -3.18 -2.22
C PHE A 73 -18.44 -3.42 -2.06
N HIS A 74 -19.17 -2.60 -1.31
CA HIS A 74 -20.61 -2.80 -1.11
C HIS A 74 -21.38 -2.76 -2.45
N PRO A 75 -22.24 -3.74 -2.77
CA PRO A 75 -22.84 -4.76 -1.89
C PRO A 75 -22.08 -6.10 -1.80
N THR A 76 -21.05 -6.33 -2.60
CA THR A 76 -20.31 -7.59 -2.60
C THR A 76 -19.20 -7.55 -1.54
N ALA A 77 -19.09 -8.55 -0.66
CA ALA A 77 -18.02 -8.56 0.37
C ALA A 77 -16.58 -8.63 -0.23
N HIS A 78 -16.49 -8.80 -1.54
CA HIS A 78 -15.27 -9.02 -2.30
C HIS A 78 -15.25 -8.17 -3.58
N PRO A 79 -14.06 -7.82 -4.08
CA PRO A 79 -13.91 -7.22 -5.41
C PRO A 79 -14.48 -8.14 -6.51
N PRO A 80 -14.97 -7.56 -7.63
CA PRO A 80 -15.41 -8.35 -8.78
C PRO A 80 -14.25 -9.12 -9.43
N TYR A 81 -14.58 -10.06 -10.31
CA TYR A 81 -13.59 -10.79 -11.11
C TYR A 81 -12.66 -9.81 -11.84
N THR A 82 -11.35 -10.10 -11.86
CA THR A 82 -10.29 -9.26 -12.45
C THR A 82 -10.18 -7.84 -11.89
N ALA A 83 -10.66 -7.60 -10.67
CA ALA A 83 -10.45 -6.32 -10.01
C ALA A 83 -8.96 -6.00 -9.83
N ALA A 84 -8.62 -4.72 -9.99
CA ALA A 84 -7.30 -4.17 -9.72
C ALA A 84 -7.43 -2.96 -8.80
N ALA A 85 -6.43 -2.76 -7.95
CA ALA A 85 -6.29 -1.58 -7.11
C ALA A 85 -4.96 -0.90 -7.44
N PHE A 86 -5.01 0.41 -7.59
CA PHE A 86 -3.83 1.24 -7.80
C PHE A 86 -3.58 2.09 -6.58
N ILE A 87 -2.31 2.23 -6.24
CA ILE A 87 -1.86 3.02 -5.11
C ILE A 87 -0.71 3.88 -5.59
N GLU A 88 -0.87 5.19 -5.49
CA GLU A 88 0.01 6.14 -6.15
C GLU A 88 0.67 7.07 -5.13
N LEU A 89 1.99 7.20 -5.23
CA LEU A 89 2.75 8.24 -4.54
C LEU A 89 2.93 9.43 -5.49
N TRP A 90 2.34 10.56 -5.12
CA TRP A 90 2.39 11.79 -5.91
C TRP A 90 3.25 12.84 -5.24
N LEU A 91 4.16 13.46 -5.99
CA LEU A 91 4.85 14.68 -5.58
C LEU A 91 4.24 15.87 -6.30
N ASN A 92 3.70 16.83 -5.55
CA ASN A 92 3.29 18.11 -6.12
C ASN A 92 4.53 19.00 -6.30
N HIS A 93 4.90 19.28 -7.55
CA HIS A 93 6.09 20.08 -7.88
C HIS A 93 5.96 21.58 -7.56
N THR A 94 4.75 22.08 -7.31
CA THR A 94 4.55 23.49 -6.93
C THR A 94 4.89 23.75 -5.47
N ASN A 95 4.64 22.78 -4.58
CA ASN A 95 4.83 22.94 -3.13
C ASN A 95 5.71 21.86 -2.48
N ASN A 96 6.27 20.94 -3.28
CA ASN A 96 7.06 19.78 -2.86
C ASN A 96 6.39 18.90 -1.80
N LYS A 97 5.06 18.87 -1.75
CA LYS A 97 4.31 18.00 -0.83
C LYS A 97 4.03 16.64 -1.48
N LEU A 98 4.13 15.61 -0.65
CA LEU A 98 3.80 14.23 -1.01
C LEU A 98 2.33 13.94 -0.72
N TYR A 99 1.69 13.23 -1.64
CA TYR A 99 0.31 12.79 -1.54
C TYR A 99 0.22 11.30 -1.85
N PHE A 100 -0.77 10.65 -1.23
CA PHE A 100 -1.11 9.26 -1.46
C PHE A 100 -2.52 9.20 -2.03
N LYS A 101 -2.71 8.41 -3.08
CA LYS A 101 -3.99 8.24 -3.77
C LYS A 101 -4.28 6.76 -4.00
#